data_AF-A0A7C4HD69-F1
#
_entry.id   AF-A0A7C4HD69-F1
#
_cell.length_a   1.000
_cell.length_b   1.000
_cell.length_c   1.000
_cell.angle_alpha   90.00
_cell.angle_beta   90.00
_cell.angle_gamma   90.00
#
_symmetry.space_group_name_H-M   'P 1'
#
loop_
_entity.id
_entity.type
_entity.pdbx_description
1 polymer ?
#
loop_
_entity_poly.entity_id
_entity_poly.type
_entity_poly.pdbx_seq_one_letter_code
_entity_poly.pdbx_strand_id
1 'polypeptide(L)'
;MNNNFEEALSNIDVFCSVLVRKMIEDVEPQIKPEIIENLLRRKYVIEIYRDNGQIEKPLIDVFEDENQVKIFVHRACIKQEVRFNPCRDYTEIWIGENQKIRLPIDPPNINKTTIKLNNHILEITIQK
;
A
#
# COMPACT_ATOMS: atom_id res chain seq x y z
N MET A 1 -8.85 -54.79 -26.95
CA MET A 1 -8.58 -53.90 -25.79
C MET A 1 -7.46 -52.92 -26.15
N ASN A 2 -7.59 -52.12 -27.22
CA ASN A 2 -6.55 -51.16 -27.66
C ASN A 2 -7.01 -49.69 -27.63
N ASN A 3 -8.31 -49.42 -27.53
CA ASN A 3 -8.87 -48.07 -27.67
C ASN A 3 -8.43 -47.12 -26.54
N ASN A 4 -8.29 -47.61 -25.31
CA ASN A 4 -7.93 -46.76 -24.17
C ASN A 4 -6.48 -46.25 -24.24
N PHE A 5 -5.59 -46.97 -24.94
CA PHE A 5 -4.19 -46.57 -25.07
C PHE A 5 -4.04 -45.47 -26.12
N GLU A 6 -4.71 -45.61 -27.26
CA GLU A 6 -4.74 -44.57 -28.30
C GLU A 6 -5.44 -43.29 -27.80
N GLU A 7 -6.52 -43.44 -27.02
CA GLU A 7 -7.19 -42.30 -26.37
C GLU A 7 -6.28 -41.60 -25.35
N ALA A 8 -5.52 -42.37 -24.56
CA ALA A 8 -4.55 -41.80 -23.63
C ALA A 8 -3.43 -41.02 -24.35
N LEU A 9 -2.91 -41.55 -25.46
CA LEU A 9 -1.91 -40.86 -26.27
C LEU A 9 -2.47 -39.58 -26.91
N SER A 10 -3.69 -39.64 -27.44
CA SER A 10 -4.37 -38.46 -27.99
C SER A 10 -4.59 -37.38 -26.92
N ASN A 11 -4.91 -37.76 -25.68
CA ASN A 11 -5.07 -36.82 -24.58
C ASN A 11 -3.74 -36.18 -24.17
N ILE A 12 -2.65 -36.94 -24.21
CA ILE A 12 -1.29 -36.43 -23.95
C ILE A 12 -0.91 -35.40 -25.03
N ASP A 13 -1.17 -35.68 -26.30
CA ASP A 13 -0.86 -34.75 -27.40
C ASP A 13 -1.65 -33.45 -27.29
N VAL A 14 -2.94 -33.53 -26.96
CA VAL A 14 -3.78 -32.34 -26.71
C VAL A 14 -3.24 -31.54 -25.53
N PHE A 15 -2.89 -32.20 -24.43
CA PHE A 15 -2.31 -31.54 -23.25
C PHE A 15 -1.01 -30.81 -23.59
N CYS A 16 -0.08 -31.48 -24.27
CA CYS A 16 1.20 -30.88 -24.70
C CYS A 16 0.98 -29.67 -25.63
N SER A 17 0.04 -29.77 -26.57
CA SER A 17 -0.30 -28.70 -27.50
C SER A 17 -0.84 -27.45 -26.79
N VAL A 18 -1.71 -27.65 -25.79
CA VAL A 18 -2.26 -26.55 -24.97
C VAL A 18 -1.17 -25.91 -24.12
N LEU A 19 -0.27 -26.73 -23.55
CA LEU A 19 0.84 -26.25 -22.72
C LEU A 19 1.80 -25.37 -23.52
N VAL A 20 2.20 -25.82 -24.72
CA VAL A 20 3.06 -25.05 -25.62
C VAL A 20 2.38 -23.76 -26.04
N ARG A 21 1.08 -23.79 -26.37
CA ARG A 21 0.33 -22.59 -26.72
C ARG A 21 0.28 -21.58 -25.58
N LYS A 22 0.05 -22.06 -24.34
CA LYS A 22 0.06 -21.22 -23.13
C LYS A 22 1.43 -20.60 -22.84
N MET A 23 2.51 -21.37 -23.02
CA MET A 23 3.87 -20.88 -22.84
C MET A 23 4.28 -19.82 -23.88
N ILE A 24 3.73 -19.87 -25.10
CA ILE A 24 3.97 -18.88 -26.15
C ILE A 24 3.07 -17.65 -25.94
N GLU A 25 1.82 -17.84 -25.49
CA GLU A 25 0.90 -16.75 -25.12
C GLU A 25 1.43 -15.90 -23.95
N ASP A 26 2.25 -16.47 -23.04
CA ASP A 26 2.90 -15.76 -21.92
C ASP A 26 4.12 -14.88 -22.33
N VAL A 27 4.42 -14.75 -23.63
CA VAL A 27 5.57 -13.99 -24.13
C VAL A 27 5.26 -12.49 -24.37
N GLU A 28 4.03 -12.04 -24.14
CA GLU A 28 3.66 -10.60 -24.16
C GLU A 28 3.29 -10.05 -22.78
N PRO A 29 3.57 -8.74 -22.58
CA PRO A 29 4.64 -8.29 -21.69
C PRO A 29 4.42 -8.77 -20.26
N GLN A 30 5.51 -9.18 -19.61
CA GLN A 30 5.62 -9.42 -18.18
C GLN A 30 4.76 -8.42 -17.40
N ILE A 31 3.54 -8.83 -17.03
CA ILE A 31 2.81 -8.19 -15.96
C ILE A 31 3.62 -8.56 -14.73
N LYS A 32 4.65 -7.76 -14.46
CA LYS A 32 5.37 -7.80 -13.20
C LYS A 32 4.28 -7.66 -12.15
N PRO A 33 4.07 -8.66 -11.29
CA PRO A 33 3.13 -8.52 -10.20
C PRO A 33 3.56 -7.28 -9.43
N GLU A 34 2.79 -6.20 -9.55
CA GLU A 34 3.05 -5.01 -8.78
C GLU A 34 2.74 -5.41 -7.34
N ILE A 35 3.76 -5.37 -6.47
CA ILE A 35 3.62 -5.69 -5.06
C ILE A 35 2.41 -4.91 -4.56
N ILE A 36 1.44 -5.57 -3.90
CA ILE A 36 0.18 -4.96 -3.45
C ILE A 36 0.42 -3.66 -2.65
N GLU A 37 1.54 -3.58 -1.94
CA GLU A 37 2.03 -2.38 -1.26
C GLU A 37 2.10 -1.12 -2.16
N ASN A 38 2.49 -1.27 -3.42
CA ASN A 38 2.57 -0.16 -4.38
C ASN A 38 1.19 0.29 -4.88
N LEU A 39 0.20 -0.61 -4.93
CA LEU A 39 -1.17 -0.26 -5.34
C LEU A 39 -1.89 0.54 -4.24
N LEU A 40 -1.70 0.18 -2.97
CA LEU A 40 -2.25 0.93 -1.83
C LEU A 40 -1.57 2.29 -1.65
N ARG A 41 -0.26 2.38 -1.92
CA ARG A 41 0.47 3.66 -1.95
C ARG A 41 0.00 4.62 -3.04
N ARG A 42 -0.67 4.18 -4.11
CA ARG A 42 -1.11 5.11 -5.18
C ARG A 42 -2.22 6.06 -4.74
N LYS A 43 -3.02 5.72 -3.72
CA LYS A 43 -4.03 6.65 -3.18
C LYS A 43 -3.41 7.75 -2.30
N TYR A 44 -2.26 7.49 -1.67
CA TYR A 44 -1.63 8.40 -0.72
C TYR A 44 -0.18 8.67 -1.06
N VAL A 45 0.16 9.92 -1.31
CA VAL A 45 1.55 10.31 -1.56
C VAL A 45 2.26 10.47 -0.22
N ILE A 46 3.00 9.44 0.19
CA ILE A 46 3.82 9.48 1.42
C ILE A 46 5.19 10.09 1.07
N GLU A 47 5.40 11.35 1.43
CA GLU A 47 6.66 12.08 1.17
C GLU A 47 7.53 12.14 2.43
N ILE A 48 8.49 11.23 2.55
CA ILE A 48 9.42 11.21 3.69
C ILE A 48 10.61 12.14 3.40
N TYR A 49 10.69 13.28 4.07
CA TYR A 49 11.82 14.22 3.95
C TYR A 49 12.95 13.80 4.89
N ARG A 50 14.00 13.18 4.35
CA ARG A 50 15.20 12.88 5.16
C ARG A 50 15.95 14.18 5.43
N ASP A 51 16.15 14.47 6.72
CA ASP A 51 17.34 15.20 7.12
C ASP A 51 18.51 14.19 7.20
N ASN A 52 19.72 14.65 6.86
CA ASN A 52 20.87 13.89 6.33
C ASN A 52 21.50 12.76 7.19
N GLY A 53 20.81 12.20 8.19
CA GLY A 53 21.26 11.07 8.99
C GLY A 53 20.67 9.74 8.52
N GLN A 54 21.39 8.64 8.73
CA GLN A 54 21.04 7.24 8.43
C GLN A 54 19.80 6.73 9.20
N ILE A 55 18.68 7.43 9.07
CA ILE A 55 17.44 7.13 9.77
C ILE A 55 16.62 6.17 8.89
N GLU A 56 16.33 5.00 9.44
CA GLU A 56 15.35 4.07 8.88
C GLU A 56 14.04 4.82 8.59
N LYS A 57 13.50 4.63 7.39
CA LYS A 57 12.22 5.23 7.01
C LYS A 57 11.16 4.72 7.99
N PRO A 58 10.32 5.59 8.59
CA PRO A 58 9.19 5.13 9.37
C PRO A 58 8.31 4.24 8.49
N LEU A 59 7.85 3.13 9.03
CA LEU A 59 6.84 2.32 8.35
C LEU A 59 5.48 2.99 8.62
N ILE A 60 4.82 3.40 7.53
CA ILE A 60 3.59 4.18 7.57
C ILE A 60 2.52 3.39 6.83
N ASP A 61 1.46 3.03 7.54
CA ASP A 61 0.28 2.38 6.98
C ASP A 61 -0.91 3.33 7.04
N VAL A 62 -1.62 3.46 5.92
CA VAL A 62 -2.81 4.30 5.81
C VAL A 62 -3.99 3.42 5.43
N PHE A 63 -5.03 3.44 6.25
CA PHE A 63 -6.29 2.75 6.05
C PHE A 63 -7.40 3.78 5.94
N GLU A 64 -8.27 3.63 4.96
CA GLU A 64 -9.43 4.50 4.82
C GLU A 64 -10.66 3.64 4.59
N ASP A 65 -11.68 3.92 5.39
CA ASP A 65 -13.03 3.40 5.23
C ASP A 65 -14.00 4.56 4.90
N GLU A 66 -15.30 4.27 4.85
CA GLU A 66 -16.33 5.27 4.51
C GLU A 66 -16.43 6.41 5.55
N ASN A 67 -16.06 6.14 6.80
CA ASN A 67 -16.28 7.04 7.94
C ASN A 67 -15.01 7.71 8.44
N GLN A 68 -13.84 7.09 8.24
CA GLN A 68 -12.60 7.57 8.81
C GLN A 68 -11.36 7.19 7.98
N VAL A 69 -10.27 7.89 8.29
CA VAL A 69 -8.91 7.58 7.84
C VAL A 69 -8.08 7.28 9.08
N LYS A 70 -7.39 6.15 9.08
CA LYS A 70 -6.46 5.72 10.13
C LYS A 70 -5.06 5.65 9.58
N ILE A 71 -4.12 6.24 10.29
CA ILE A 71 -2.71 6.31 9.92
C ILE A 71 -1.92 5.71 11.08
N PHE A 72 -1.14 4.69 10.78
CA PHE A 72 -0.23 4.07 11.73
C PHE A 72 1.20 4.40 11.35
N VAL A 73 1.97 4.88 12.31
CA VAL A 73 3.37 5.26 12.10
C VAL A 73 4.20 4.47 13.09
N HIS A 74 4.91 3.48 12.55
CA HIS A 74 5.78 2.58 13.28
C HIS A 74 7.18 3.23 13.39
N ARG A 75 7.42 3.87 14.54
CA ARG A 75 8.73 4.38 14.95
C ARG A 75 8.69 4.75 16.42
N ALA A 76 9.85 4.86 17.07
CA ALA A 76 10.02 5.60 18.31
C ALA A 76 9.71 7.11 18.13
N CYS A 77 8.49 7.48 17.74
CA CYS A 77 7.93 8.83 17.77
C CYS A 77 7.58 9.23 19.21
N ILE A 78 8.46 8.89 20.16
CA ILE A 78 8.30 9.28 21.54
C ILE A 78 8.52 10.80 21.58
N LYS A 79 7.44 11.57 21.79
CA LYS A 79 7.39 13.04 21.91
C LYS A 79 7.49 13.85 20.61
N GLN A 80 7.11 13.31 19.45
CA GLN A 80 7.04 14.14 18.24
C GLN A 80 5.69 14.85 18.15
N GLU A 81 5.72 16.14 17.84
CA GLU A 81 4.52 16.94 17.57
C GLU A 81 3.86 16.47 16.26
N VAL A 82 2.53 16.34 16.27
CA VAL A 82 1.75 16.08 15.06
C VAL A 82 1.07 17.38 14.66
N ARG A 83 1.36 17.87 13.45
CA ARG A 83 0.80 19.11 12.91
C ARG A 83 0.00 18.80 11.65
N PHE A 84 -1.19 19.39 11.55
CA PHE A 84 -2.04 19.29 10.37
C PHE A 84 -1.95 20.59 9.58
N ASN A 85 -1.62 20.51 8.30
CA ASN A 85 -1.65 21.62 7.37
C ASN A 85 -2.68 21.34 6.29
N PRO A 86 -3.95 21.74 6.50
CA PRO A 86 -5.01 21.54 5.52
C PRO A 86 -4.78 22.45 4.30
N CYS A 87 -4.84 21.88 3.11
CA CYS A 87 -4.87 22.58 1.83
C CYS A 87 -6.23 22.38 1.16
N ARG A 88 -6.45 23.05 0.03
CA ARG A 88 -7.75 23.01 -0.67
C ARG A 88 -8.17 21.61 -1.11
N ASP A 89 -7.21 20.80 -1.58
CA ASP A 89 -7.49 19.50 -2.23
C ASP A 89 -6.79 18.32 -1.51
N TYR A 90 -6.07 18.59 -0.43
CA TYR A 90 -5.30 17.61 0.32
C TYR A 90 -5.01 18.12 1.72
N THR A 91 -4.68 17.20 2.62
CA THR A 91 -4.18 17.51 3.95
C THR A 91 -2.76 16.99 4.09
N GLU A 92 -1.86 17.84 4.56
CA GLU A 92 -0.54 17.39 4.99
C GLU A 92 -0.54 17.13 6.49
N ILE A 93 0.07 16.02 6.87
CA ILE A 93 0.26 15.61 8.26
C ILE A 93 1.75 15.53 8.49
N TRP A 94 2.22 16.40 9.37
CA TRP A 94 3.61 16.50 9.76
C TRP A 94 3.81 15.80 11.09
N ILE A 95 4.80 14.92 11.16
CA ILE A 95 5.20 14.21 12.38
C ILE A 95 6.64 14.63 12.67
N GLY A 96 6.81 15.44 13.71
CA GLY A 96 8.05 16.16 13.97
C GLY A 96 8.39 17.14 12.83
N GLU A 97 9.67 17.21 12.49
CA GLU A 97 10.19 18.14 11.46
C GLU A 97 10.42 17.48 10.10
N ASN A 98 10.56 16.14 10.08
CA ASN A 98 11.15 15.42 8.94
C ASN A 98 10.17 14.44 8.28
N GLN A 99 8.96 14.27 8.78
CA GLN A 99 8.01 13.31 8.23
C GLN A 99 6.74 14.03 7.82
N LYS A 100 6.38 13.88 6.54
CA LYS A 100 5.20 14.48 5.94
C LYS A 100 4.38 13.40 5.24
N ILE A 101 3.08 13.38 5.48
CA ILE A 101 2.14 12.49 4.82
C ILE A 101 1.14 13.37 4.10
N ARG A 102 0.95 13.16 2.79
CA ARG A 102 -0.02 13.91 2.00
C ARG A 102 -1.20 13.00 1.67
N LEU A 103 -2.38 13.39 2.13
CA LEU A 103 -3.61 12.64 1.95
C LEU A 103 -4.60 13.46 1.11
N PRO A 104 -5.23 12.90 0.06
CA PRO A 104 -6.26 13.57 -0.72
C PRO A 104 -7.60 13.53 0.02
N ILE A 105 -7.64 14.16 1.19
CA ILE A 105 -8.81 14.24 2.07
C ILE A 105 -9.12 15.69 2.34
N ASP A 106 -10.41 15.97 2.55
CA ASP A 106 -10.87 17.27 3.01
C ASP A 106 -10.13 17.68 4.30
N PRO A 107 -9.98 18.99 4.54
CA PRO A 107 -9.42 19.51 5.77
C PRO A 107 -10.00 18.82 7.01
N PRO A 108 -9.19 18.07 7.80
CA PRO A 108 -9.71 17.30 8.91
C PRO A 108 -10.25 18.24 9.98
N ASN A 109 -11.40 17.86 10.54
CA ASN A 109 -11.87 18.52 11.75
C ASN A 109 -10.98 18.10 12.93
N ILE A 110 -10.06 18.98 13.32
CA ILE A 110 -9.07 18.72 14.39
C ILE A 110 -9.76 18.25 15.69
N ASN A 111 -10.96 18.75 15.99
CA ASN A 111 -11.71 18.37 17.20
C ASN A 111 -12.25 16.93 17.14
N LYS A 112 -12.34 16.35 15.95
CA LYS A 112 -12.74 14.96 15.71
C LYS A 112 -11.55 14.04 15.43
N THR A 113 -10.34 14.59 15.36
CA THR A 113 -9.12 13.81 15.17
C THR A 113 -8.66 13.23 16.50
N THR A 114 -8.39 11.93 16.52
CA THR A 114 -7.87 11.23 17.70
C THR A 114 -6.43 10.80 17.44
N ILE A 115 -5.53 11.09 18.37
CA ILE A 115 -4.13 10.67 18.31
C ILE A 115 -3.84 9.77 19.51
N LYS A 116 -3.35 8.57 19.26
CA LYS A 116 -2.98 7.58 20.30
C LYS A 116 -1.56 7.11 20.08
N LEU A 117 -0.84 6.84 21.17
CA LEU A 117 0.49 6.25 21.14
C LEU A 117 0.45 4.91 21.88
N ASN A 118 0.55 3.80 21.15
CA ASN A 118 0.47 2.44 21.68
C ASN A 118 1.74 1.68 21.31
N ASN A 119 2.55 1.24 22.29
CA ASN A 119 3.72 0.38 22.07
C ASN A 119 4.60 0.80 20.87
N HIS A 120 4.96 2.09 20.78
CA HIS A 120 5.76 2.68 19.69
C HIS A 120 5.06 2.81 18.32
N ILE A 121 3.74 2.72 18.30
CA ILE A 121 2.91 3.01 17.14
C ILE A 121 2.11 4.27 17.43
N LEU A 122 2.31 5.29 16.62
CA LEU A 122 1.46 6.48 16.60
C LEU A 122 0.27 6.19 15.68
N GLU A 123 -0.92 6.17 16.25
CA GLU A 123 -2.19 6.03 15.55
C GLU A 123 -2.86 7.39 15.45
N ILE A 124 -3.11 7.86 14.23
CA ILE A 124 -3.87 9.08 13.94
C ILE A 124 -5.16 8.64 13.27
N THR A 125 -6.30 8.93 13.89
CA THR A 125 -7.63 8.68 13.34
C THR A 125 -8.30 10.01 13.01
N ILE A 126 -8.67 10.19 11.75
CA ILE A 126 -9.38 11.36 11.23
C ILE A 126 -10.78 10.90 10.84
N GLN A 127 -11.80 11.50 11.45
CA GLN A 127 -13.19 11.30 11.02
C GLN A 127 -13.48 12.13 9.78
N LYS A 128 -14.18 11.54 8.81
CA LYS A 128 -14.70 12.25 7.64
C LYS A 128 -15.92 13.10 8.00
#